data_AF-A0A388QUW0-F1
#
_entry.id   AF-A0A388QUW0-F1
#
_cell.length_a   1.000
_cell.length_b   1.000
_cell.length_c   1.000
_cell.angle_alpha   90.00
_cell.angle_beta   90.00
_cell.angle_gamma   90.00
#
_symmetry.space_group_name_H-M   'P 1'
#
loop_
_entity.id
_entity.type
_entity.pdbx_description
1 polymer ?
#
loop_
_entity_poly.entity_id
_entity_poly.type
_entity_poly.pdbx_seq_one_letter_code
_entity_poly.pdbx_strand_id
1 'polypeptide(L)'
;MKTQPEFVLGFVGHRHLSDEEGLRPAIRLCLERFAEEAARRGGRLNVYCSISFGADLLLIECAHELAVPVHLLLAKPLPTSLEEVPTDGISADFKEGADRLRDWRRARLAIQRAMDRVHGGSWRVVNQASGDPGSYYDAGVMLVEGSDAVLAVWDGQPAKGIGGTGDSCDFARSTDKPVFVLSPNPAEAQVTAQSLEPSFHAVHLASTITLLTRRKANENSQELFTRLDVEASSIGTAFRERLSRSSRFFYYATLLGAVTSTSAATNTIGWLVPVLGVIAVLKMGFTGAAWFIQRGNRRDRAQVRWLELRFASEIARNLRAARDFTDPLHLPIGRYRPEWALFARTLALEIRQEHPARGWEVGRDEYVVEHLESQAKYFKSRQAAASEECRKLRKLGNFAAQMSPCIVLAVILHMGVQRLPMGEWPFLKGNRVLFNHLLDSLSMCIPLTAGYLSSLRQGSSANRRSLHYGDLSVRLAALALRIRMIRTEAYARKLIFEAEMVLTEEQLEWRLRESEGMV
;
A
#
# COMPACT_ATOMS: atom_id res chain seq x y z
N MET A 1 -5.65 -3.22 24.39
CA MET A 1 -5.96 -4.55 23.81
C MET A 1 -5.05 -4.68 22.59
N LYS A 2 -4.28 -5.77 22.45
CA LYS A 2 -3.33 -5.89 21.33
C LYS A 2 -4.11 -5.91 20.02
N THR A 3 -3.75 -5.06 19.04
CA THR A 3 -4.39 -5.07 17.71
C THR A 3 -4.22 -6.45 17.09
N GLN A 4 -5.34 -7.08 16.76
CA GLN A 4 -5.42 -8.43 16.22
C GLN A 4 -5.90 -8.35 14.76
N PRO A 5 -5.38 -9.20 13.85
CA PRO A 5 -5.93 -9.31 12.51
C PRO A 5 -7.45 -9.54 12.52
N GLU A 6 -8.15 -8.79 11.68
CA GLU A 6 -9.61 -8.84 11.57
C GLU A 6 -10.03 -9.73 10.40
N PHE A 7 -10.49 -10.95 10.73
CA PHE A 7 -11.03 -11.88 9.75
C PHE A 7 -12.54 -11.66 9.60
N VAL A 8 -13.04 -11.69 8.37
CA VAL A 8 -14.44 -11.42 8.05
C VAL A 8 -15.08 -12.65 7.43
N LEU A 9 -16.11 -13.16 8.10
CA LEU A 9 -16.99 -14.19 7.57
C LEU A 9 -18.23 -13.52 6.96
N GLY A 10 -18.36 -13.62 5.65
CA GLY A 10 -19.57 -13.26 4.93
C GLY A 10 -20.67 -14.29 5.19
N PHE A 11 -21.92 -13.84 5.32
CA PHE A 11 -23.05 -14.73 5.46
C PHE A 11 -24.19 -14.41 4.50
N VAL A 12 -24.73 -15.45 3.90
CA VAL A 12 -25.94 -15.40 3.08
C VAL A 12 -26.84 -16.57 3.44
N GLY A 13 -28.16 -16.41 3.42
CA GLY A 13 -29.01 -17.56 3.71
C GLY A 13 -30.44 -17.44 3.22
N HIS A 14 -31.13 -18.57 3.30
CA HIS A 14 -32.53 -18.66 2.91
C HIS A 14 -33.44 -17.81 3.80
N ARG A 15 -34.37 -17.15 3.12
CA ARG A 15 -35.42 -16.31 3.69
C ARG A 15 -36.56 -17.11 4.32
N HIS A 16 -36.77 -18.34 3.86
CA HIS A 16 -37.81 -19.23 4.36
C HIS A 16 -37.14 -20.49 4.88
N LEU A 17 -37.24 -20.72 6.19
CA LEU A 17 -36.69 -21.88 6.87
C LEU A 17 -37.84 -22.73 7.40
N SER A 18 -37.74 -24.06 7.26
CA SER A 18 -38.75 -24.98 7.77
C SER A 18 -38.68 -25.13 9.29
N ASP A 19 -37.47 -25.03 9.86
CA ASP A 19 -37.21 -25.10 11.30
C ASP A 19 -36.00 -24.20 11.63
N GLU A 20 -36.29 -23.00 12.11
CA GLU A 20 -35.27 -22.01 12.46
C GLU A 20 -34.53 -22.36 13.74
N GLU A 21 -35.24 -22.84 14.77
CA GLU A 21 -34.62 -23.17 16.05
C GLU A 21 -33.76 -24.44 15.95
N GLY A 22 -34.14 -25.40 15.10
CA GLY A 22 -33.31 -26.56 14.78
C GLY A 22 -31.99 -26.20 14.07
N LEU A 23 -31.95 -25.10 13.31
CA LEU A 23 -30.73 -24.63 12.63
C LEU A 23 -29.78 -23.86 13.56
N ARG A 24 -30.29 -23.27 14.65
CA ARG A 24 -29.51 -22.45 15.60
C ARG A 24 -28.22 -23.13 16.09
N PRO A 25 -28.24 -24.40 16.55
CA PRO A 25 -27.03 -25.07 17.04
C PRO A 25 -25.95 -25.24 15.97
N ALA A 26 -26.35 -25.53 14.73
CA ALA A 26 -25.42 -25.71 13.62
C ALA A 26 -24.73 -24.39 13.24
N ILE A 27 -25.51 -23.30 13.13
CA ILE A 27 -24.96 -21.96 12.83
C ILE A 27 -24.03 -21.50 13.95
N ARG A 28 -24.43 -21.68 15.21
CA ARG A 28 -23.62 -21.32 16.37
C ARG A 28 -22.29 -22.08 16.38
N LEU A 29 -22.32 -23.39 16.15
CA LEU A 29 -21.11 -24.22 16.09
C LEU A 29 -20.17 -23.77 14.97
N CYS A 30 -20.70 -23.39 13.80
CA CYS A 30 -19.88 -22.82 12.74
C CYS A 30 -19.19 -21.52 13.17
N LEU A 31 -19.93 -20.59 13.79
CA LEU A 31 -19.36 -19.33 14.28
C LEU A 31 -18.25 -19.57 15.31
N GLU A 32 -18.46 -20.50 16.26
CA GLU A 32 -17.45 -20.90 17.26
C GLU A 32 -16.18 -21.43 16.57
N ARG A 33 -16.31 -22.33 15.60
CA ARG A 33 -15.17 -22.88 14.85
C ARG A 33 -14.42 -21.81 14.04
N PHE A 34 -15.13 -20.89 13.38
CA PHE A 34 -14.49 -19.78 12.68
C PHE A 34 -13.79 -18.81 13.64
N ALA A 35 -14.34 -18.60 14.84
CA ALA A 35 -13.70 -17.79 15.87
C ALA A 35 -12.42 -18.46 16.39
N GLU A 36 -12.43 -19.78 16.58
CA GLU A 36 -11.25 -20.57 16.93
C GLU A 36 -10.17 -20.53 15.83
N GLU A 37 -10.56 -20.63 14.55
CA GLU A 37 -9.64 -20.47 13.41
C GLU A 37 -8.99 -19.09 13.39
N ALA A 38 -9.78 -18.02 13.56
CA ALA A 38 -9.29 -16.66 13.60
C ALA A 38 -8.30 -16.48 14.77
N ALA A 39 -8.66 -17.00 15.95
CA ALA A 39 -7.80 -16.97 17.14
C ALA A 39 -6.49 -17.75 16.94
N ARG A 40 -6.52 -18.91 16.26
CA ARG A 40 -5.32 -19.69 15.93
C ARG A 40 -4.37 -18.92 15.01
N ARG A 41 -4.90 -18.07 14.14
CA ARG A 41 -4.13 -17.12 13.31
C ARG A 41 -3.75 -15.83 14.04
N GLY A 42 -4.01 -15.75 15.35
CA GLY A 42 -3.72 -14.60 16.19
C GLY A 42 -4.65 -13.40 16.00
N GLY A 43 -5.79 -13.60 15.34
CA GLY A 43 -6.79 -12.60 15.00
C GLY A 43 -8.12 -12.77 15.73
N ARG A 44 -9.12 -11.99 15.31
CA ARG A 44 -10.52 -12.11 15.75
C ARG A 44 -11.47 -12.22 14.57
N LEU A 45 -12.61 -12.88 14.80
CA LEU A 45 -13.68 -13.03 13.83
C LEU A 45 -14.59 -11.81 13.84
N ASN A 46 -15.06 -11.41 12.66
CA ASN A 46 -16.13 -10.47 12.44
C ASN A 46 -17.12 -11.11 11.46
N VAL A 47 -18.41 -10.80 11.61
CA VAL A 47 -19.47 -11.26 10.71
C VAL A 47 -19.89 -10.12 9.80
N TYR A 48 -20.03 -10.43 8.52
CA TYR A 48 -20.57 -9.55 7.50
C TYR A 48 -21.83 -10.20 6.92
N CYS A 49 -23.01 -9.68 7.25
CA CYS A 49 -24.28 -10.19 6.75
C CYS A 49 -25.21 -9.07 6.25
N SER A 50 -26.20 -9.45 5.45
CA SER A 50 -27.39 -8.62 5.23
C SER A 50 -28.33 -8.72 6.44
N ILE A 51 -29.51 -8.11 6.33
CA ILE A 51 -30.56 -8.16 7.37
C ILE A 51 -31.87 -8.74 6.82
N SER A 52 -31.80 -9.70 5.90
CA SER A 52 -33.01 -10.37 5.43
C SER A 52 -33.62 -11.20 6.56
N PHE A 53 -34.95 -11.36 6.57
CA PHE A 53 -35.60 -12.32 7.46
C PHE A 53 -35.12 -13.76 7.21
N GLY A 54 -35.33 -14.65 8.18
CA GLY A 54 -34.87 -16.05 8.13
C GLY A 54 -33.42 -16.20 8.59
N ALA A 55 -32.59 -16.85 7.77
CA ALA A 55 -31.25 -17.27 8.17
C ALA A 55 -30.31 -16.11 8.57
N ASP A 56 -30.40 -14.94 7.92
CA ASP A 56 -29.52 -13.81 8.26
C ASP A 56 -29.81 -13.31 9.69
N LEU A 57 -31.08 -13.16 10.08
CA LEU A 57 -31.45 -12.77 11.45
C LEU A 57 -31.01 -13.80 12.49
N LEU A 58 -31.17 -15.08 12.19
CA LEU A 58 -30.73 -16.17 13.07
C LEU A 58 -29.21 -16.13 13.31
N LEU A 59 -28.42 -15.91 12.25
CA LEU A 59 -26.97 -15.74 12.37
C LEU A 59 -26.61 -14.50 13.21
N ILE A 60 -27.26 -13.36 12.96
CA ILE A 60 -26.99 -12.11 13.70
C ILE A 60 -27.19 -12.33 15.21
N GLU A 61 -28.26 -13.03 15.59
CA GLU A 61 -28.52 -13.37 16.98
C GLU A 61 -27.43 -14.27 17.57
N CYS A 62 -27.06 -15.35 16.87
CA CYS A 62 -25.98 -16.24 17.31
C CYS A 62 -24.65 -15.50 17.46
N ALA A 63 -24.32 -14.61 16.51
CA ALA A 63 -23.10 -13.81 16.57
C ALA A 63 -23.10 -12.86 17.78
N HIS A 64 -24.23 -12.22 18.08
CA HIS A 64 -24.36 -11.38 19.27
C HIS A 64 -24.27 -12.17 20.58
N GLU A 65 -24.85 -13.37 20.67
CA GLU A 65 -24.71 -14.26 21.83
C GLU A 65 -23.24 -14.63 22.10
N LEU A 66 -22.45 -14.76 21.03
CA LEU A 66 -21.01 -15.04 21.09
C LEU A 66 -20.14 -13.78 21.19
N ALA A 67 -20.74 -12.60 21.33
CA ALA A 67 -20.04 -11.30 21.32
C ALA A 67 -19.15 -11.07 20.08
N VAL A 68 -19.50 -11.70 18.95
CA VAL A 68 -18.83 -11.50 17.66
C VAL A 68 -19.33 -10.18 17.04
N PRO A 69 -18.43 -9.29 16.58
CA PRO A 69 -18.82 -8.06 15.89
C PRO A 69 -19.64 -8.37 14.63
N VAL A 70 -20.77 -7.70 14.47
CA VAL A 70 -21.66 -7.84 13.30
C VAL A 70 -21.65 -6.56 12.47
N HIS A 71 -21.30 -6.70 11.19
CA HIS A 71 -21.30 -5.63 10.22
C HIS A 71 -22.45 -5.83 9.23
N LEU A 72 -23.50 -5.01 9.35
CA LEU A 72 -24.72 -5.09 8.52
C LEU A 72 -24.58 -4.38 7.18
N LEU A 73 -24.94 -5.04 6.09
CA LEU A 73 -25.10 -4.41 4.77
C LEU A 73 -26.55 -4.42 4.35
N LEU A 74 -27.09 -3.23 4.18
CA LEU A 74 -28.47 -3.02 3.82
C LEU A 74 -28.55 -2.86 2.29
N ALA A 75 -29.32 -3.75 1.66
CA ALA A 75 -29.64 -3.65 0.23
C ALA A 75 -30.54 -2.44 -0.07
N LYS A 76 -31.22 -1.89 0.94
CA LYS A 76 -32.09 -0.71 0.85
C LYS A 76 -31.71 0.29 1.95
N PRO A 77 -32.04 1.58 1.79
CA PRO A 77 -31.84 2.57 2.84
C PRO A 77 -32.52 2.18 4.15
N LEU A 78 -32.01 2.74 5.26
CA LEU A 78 -32.73 2.70 6.53
C LEU A 78 -34.11 3.35 6.38
N PRO A 79 -35.13 2.88 7.12
CA PRO A 79 -36.43 3.52 7.11
C PRO A 79 -36.35 4.93 7.70
N THR A 80 -37.32 5.78 7.35
CA THR A 80 -37.41 7.15 7.89
C THR A 80 -37.55 7.15 9.42
N SER A 81 -38.23 6.14 9.99
CA SER A 81 -38.28 5.89 11.42
C SER A 81 -38.12 4.41 11.75
N LEU A 82 -37.48 4.09 12.88
CA LEU A 82 -37.36 2.72 13.41
C LEU A 82 -38.57 2.36 14.30
N GLU A 83 -39.77 2.67 13.82
CA GLU A 83 -41.03 2.35 14.49
C GLU A 83 -41.38 0.86 14.43
N GLU A 84 -42.39 0.45 15.20
CA GLU A 84 -42.85 -0.95 15.22
C GLU A 84 -43.53 -1.36 13.92
N VAL A 85 -44.10 -0.40 13.18
CA VAL A 85 -44.77 -0.67 11.91
C VAL A 85 -43.79 -0.39 10.77
N PRO A 86 -43.45 -1.39 9.93
CA PRO A 86 -42.60 -1.17 8.77
C PRO A 86 -43.31 -0.35 7.70
N THR A 87 -42.65 0.68 7.17
CA THR A 87 -43.26 1.65 6.24
C THR A 87 -42.47 1.80 4.94
N ASP A 88 -41.16 1.99 5.03
CA ASP A 88 -40.28 2.31 3.90
C ASP A 88 -38.89 1.65 4.00
N GLY A 89 -38.03 1.91 3.01
CA GLY A 89 -36.65 1.43 2.98
C GLY A 89 -36.57 -0.10 3.12
N ILE A 90 -35.61 -0.56 3.93
CA ILE A 90 -35.44 -1.98 4.25
C ILE A 90 -36.61 -2.54 5.10
N SER A 91 -37.32 -1.69 5.86
CA SER A 91 -38.43 -2.15 6.71
C SER A 91 -39.61 -2.66 5.88
N ALA A 92 -39.82 -2.11 4.68
CA ALA A 92 -40.90 -2.50 3.78
C ALA A 92 -40.90 -4.00 3.41
N ASP A 93 -39.76 -4.69 3.52
CA ASP A 93 -39.64 -6.14 3.29
C ASP A 93 -40.35 -6.98 4.37
N PHE A 94 -40.75 -6.34 5.47
CA PHE A 94 -41.30 -6.99 6.66
C PHE A 94 -42.78 -6.65 6.93
N LYS A 95 -43.47 -6.03 5.97
CA LYS A 95 -44.84 -5.51 6.17
C LYS A 95 -45.96 -6.56 6.20
N GLU A 96 -45.73 -7.76 5.68
CA GLU A 96 -46.80 -8.72 5.38
C GLU A 96 -46.86 -9.88 6.40
N GLY A 97 -47.82 -9.83 7.32
CA GLY A 97 -48.12 -10.94 8.24
C GLY A 97 -47.40 -10.85 9.60
N ALA A 98 -47.94 -11.58 10.59
CA ALA A 98 -47.47 -11.53 11.97
C ALA A 98 -46.01 -11.99 12.13
N ASP A 99 -45.60 -13.00 11.35
CA ASP A 99 -44.21 -13.50 11.37
C ASP A 99 -43.22 -12.45 10.85
N ARG A 100 -43.59 -11.69 9.81
CA ARG A 100 -42.75 -10.60 9.29
C ARG A 100 -42.64 -9.44 10.26
N LEU A 101 -43.71 -9.11 11.00
CA LEU A 101 -43.64 -8.12 12.08
C LEU A 101 -42.75 -8.60 13.25
N ARG A 102 -42.73 -9.91 13.54
CA ARG A 102 -41.77 -10.49 14.49
C ARG A 102 -40.33 -10.35 13.99
N ASP A 103 -40.08 -10.68 12.73
CA ASP A 103 -38.77 -10.52 12.10
C ASP A 103 -38.31 -9.06 12.06
N TRP A 104 -39.23 -8.11 11.84
CA TRP A 104 -38.92 -6.68 11.89
C TRP A 104 -38.42 -6.25 13.27
N ARG A 105 -39.03 -6.75 14.35
CA ARG A 105 -38.55 -6.45 15.71
C ARG A 105 -37.11 -6.92 15.92
N ARG A 106 -36.75 -8.09 15.39
CA ARG A 106 -35.39 -8.65 15.44
C ARG A 106 -34.42 -7.83 14.58
N ALA A 107 -34.82 -7.50 13.35
CA ALA A 107 -34.04 -6.66 12.43
C ALA A 107 -33.77 -5.27 13.03
N ARG A 108 -34.80 -4.64 13.62
CA ARG A 108 -34.66 -3.35 14.29
C ARG A 108 -33.66 -3.40 15.44
N LEU A 109 -33.71 -4.45 16.27
CA LEU A 109 -32.75 -4.64 17.35
C LEU A 109 -31.32 -4.78 16.82
N ALA A 110 -31.12 -5.53 15.74
CA ALA A 110 -29.82 -5.66 15.09
C ALA A 110 -29.31 -4.33 14.51
N ILE A 111 -30.18 -3.55 13.83
CA ILE A 111 -29.86 -2.21 13.33
C ILE A 111 -29.43 -1.31 14.49
N GLN A 112 -30.22 -1.27 15.57
CA GLN A 112 -29.93 -0.46 16.74
C GLN A 112 -28.58 -0.85 17.37
N ARG A 113 -28.31 -2.14 17.54
CA ARG A 113 -27.02 -2.65 18.04
C ARG A 113 -25.85 -2.25 17.14
N ALA A 114 -26.02 -2.26 15.82
CA ALA A 114 -25.00 -1.83 14.88
C ALA A 114 -24.79 -0.29 14.90
N MET A 115 -25.85 0.49 15.11
CA MET A 115 -25.77 1.95 15.31
C MET A 115 -25.04 2.29 16.63
N ASP A 116 -25.36 1.56 17.69
CA ASP A 116 -24.74 1.68 19.01
C ASP A 116 -23.35 1.03 19.08
N ARG A 117 -22.88 0.43 17.98
CA ARG A 117 -21.58 -0.24 17.84
C ARG A 117 -21.34 -1.33 18.89
N VAL A 118 -22.38 -2.07 19.26
CA VAL A 118 -22.31 -3.20 20.19
C VAL A 118 -21.28 -4.21 19.68
N HIS A 119 -20.32 -4.58 20.55
CA HIS A 119 -19.15 -5.41 20.22
C HIS A 119 -18.28 -4.91 19.05
N GLY A 120 -18.39 -3.62 18.66
CA GLY A 120 -17.67 -3.06 17.51
C GLY A 120 -18.35 -3.28 16.16
N GLY A 121 -19.64 -3.65 16.15
CA GLY A 121 -20.46 -3.77 14.95
C GLY A 121 -20.64 -2.45 14.19
N SER A 122 -21.08 -2.54 12.94
CA SER A 122 -21.34 -1.38 12.08
C SER A 122 -22.43 -1.67 11.06
N TRP A 123 -22.93 -0.64 10.37
CA TRP A 123 -23.88 -0.80 9.29
C TRP A 123 -23.50 0.08 8.09
N ARG A 124 -23.99 -0.29 6.90
CA ARG A 124 -23.82 0.44 5.63
C ARG A 124 -24.94 0.10 4.66
N VAL A 125 -25.12 0.93 3.63
CA VAL A 125 -26.08 0.70 2.54
C VAL A 125 -25.31 0.56 1.24
N VAL A 126 -25.68 -0.41 0.40
CA VAL A 126 -25.03 -0.65 -0.91
C VAL A 126 -25.12 0.58 -1.81
N ASN A 127 -26.33 1.13 -1.94
CA ASN A 127 -26.61 2.30 -2.75
C ASN A 127 -27.71 3.14 -2.08
N GLN A 128 -27.49 4.45 -1.95
CA GLN A 128 -28.51 5.36 -1.40
C GLN A 128 -29.67 5.60 -2.38
N ALA A 129 -29.52 5.21 -3.65
CA ALA A 129 -30.50 5.41 -4.71
C ALA A 129 -30.85 4.08 -5.38
N SER A 130 -31.76 3.30 -4.80
CA SER A 130 -32.85 2.56 -5.50
C SER A 130 -33.39 1.41 -4.65
N GLY A 131 -34.71 1.20 -4.75
CA GLY A 131 -35.42 0.00 -4.28
C GLY A 131 -35.57 -1.06 -5.39
N ASP A 132 -34.63 -1.10 -6.34
CA ASP A 132 -34.59 -2.06 -7.45
C ASP A 132 -34.20 -3.46 -6.91
N PRO A 133 -34.85 -4.56 -7.35
CA PRO A 133 -34.36 -5.93 -7.15
C PRO A 133 -32.85 -6.13 -7.32
N GLY A 134 -32.19 -5.40 -8.22
CA GLY A 134 -30.74 -5.43 -8.41
C GLY A 134 -29.92 -5.09 -7.15
N SER A 135 -30.49 -4.35 -6.20
CA SER A 135 -29.78 -3.91 -5.00
C SER A 135 -29.41 -5.07 -4.06
N TYR A 136 -30.17 -6.18 -4.07
CA TYR A 136 -29.81 -7.39 -3.32
C TYR A 136 -28.65 -8.15 -3.97
N TYR A 137 -28.58 -8.15 -5.30
CA TYR A 137 -27.44 -8.74 -6.01
C TYR A 137 -26.17 -7.95 -5.76
N ASP A 138 -26.25 -6.62 -5.87
CA ASP A 138 -25.12 -5.74 -5.52
C ASP A 138 -24.73 -5.91 -4.05
N ALA A 139 -25.69 -6.11 -3.14
CA ALA A 139 -25.42 -6.45 -1.74
C ALA A 139 -24.66 -7.76 -1.60
N GLY A 140 -25.09 -8.81 -2.29
CA GLY A 140 -24.43 -10.11 -2.30
C GLY A 140 -22.99 -10.02 -2.80
N VAL A 141 -22.78 -9.36 -3.94
CA VAL A 141 -21.44 -9.10 -4.53
C VAL A 141 -20.56 -8.34 -3.55
N MET A 142 -21.06 -7.23 -3.00
CA MET A 142 -20.33 -6.39 -2.04
C MET A 142 -19.99 -7.15 -0.75
N LEU A 143 -20.90 -7.99 -0.25
CA LEU A 143 -20.66 -8.85 0.91
C LEU A 143 -19.55 -9.85 0.63
N VAL A 144 -19.64 -10.55 -0.50
CA VAL A 144 -18.63 -11.51 -0.92
C VAL A 144 -17.28 -10.81 -1.05
N GLU A 145 -17.18 -9.68 -1.77
CA GLU A 145 -15.94 -8.90 -1.94
C GLU A 145 -15.26 -8.54 -0.61
N GLY A 146 -16.03 -8.14 0.41
CA GLY A 146 -15.49 -7.72 1.72
C GLY A 146 -15.16 -8.87 2.68
N SER A 147 -15.43 -10.11 2.30
CA SER A 147 -15.29 -11.30 3.16
C SER A 147 -14.03 -12.13 2.83
N ASP A 148 -13.46 -12.79 3.84
CA ASP A 148 -12.35 -13.73 3.67
C ASP A 148 -12.82 -15.19 3.50
N ALA A 149 -14.06 -15.46 3.89
CA ALA A 149 -14.78 -16.71 3.67
C ALA A 149 -16.28 -16.41 3.64
N VAL A 150 -17.09 -17.30 3.06
CA VAL A 150 -18.55 -17.18 3.02
C VAL A 150 -19.18 -18.41 3.66
N LEU A 151 -20.06 -18.21 4.62
CA LEU A 151 -20.96 -19.23 5.16
C LEU A 151 -22.36 -19.03 4.56
N ALA A 152 -22.94 -20.09 4.03
CA ALA A 152 -24.24 -20.05 3.37
C ALA A 152 -25.22 -21.04 4.00
N VAL A 153 -26.44 -20.61 4.32
CA VAL A 153 -27.56 -21.54 4.56
C VAL A 153 -28.32 -21.70 3.24
N TRP A 154 -28.04 -22.79 2.53
CA TRP A 154 -28.42 -22.94 1.12
C TRP A 154 -28.65 -24.41 0.74
N ASP A 155 -29.64 -24.64 -0.12
CA ASP A 155 -30.09 -25.95 -0.63
C ASP A 155 -29.32 -26.42 -1.87
N GLY A 156 -28.32 -25.65 -2.32
CA GLY A 156 -27.53 -25.98 -3.50
C GLY A 156 -28.22 -25.66 -4.83
N GLN A 157 -29.43 -25.10 -4.82
CA GLN A 157 -30.21 -24.80 -6.02
C GLN A 157 -29.92 -23.38 -6.55
N PRO A 158 -30.04 -23.14 -7.88
CA PRO A 158 -29.90 -21.80 -8.45
C PRO A 158 -30.84 -20.78 -7.79
N ALA A 159 -30.45 -19.50 -7.82
CA ALA A 159 -31.29 -18.43 -7.29
C ALA A 159 -32.64 -18.37 -8.02
N LYS A 160 -33.73 -18.18 -7.26
CA LYS A 160 -35.10 -18.03 -7.82
C LYS A 160 -35.32 -16.70 -8.56
N GLY A 161 -34.41 -15.75 -8.39
CA GLY A 161 -34.39 -14.42 -8.97
C GLY A 161 -33.09 -13.72 -8.61
N ILE A 162 -32.83 -12.57 -9.24
CA ILE A 162 -31.61 -11.80 -9.03
C ILE A 162 -31.39 -11.46 -7.54
N GLY A 163 -30.18 -11.71 -7.05
CA GLY A 163 -29.78 -11.42 -5.68
C GLY A 163 -30.17 -12.50 -4.67
N GLY A 164 -30.42 -13.72 -5.14
CA GLY A 164 -30.64 -14.87 -4.25
C GLY A 164 -29.33 -15.43 -3.66
N THR A 165 -29.46 -16.33 -2.68
CA THR A 165 -28.33 -16.99 -2.01
C THR A 165 -27.42 -17.73 -3.00
N GLY A 166 -28.01 -18.35 -4.04
CA GLY A 166 -27.27 -19.03 -5.11
C GLY A 166 -26.32 -18.10 -5.86
N ASP A 167 -26.78 -16.91 -6.26
CA ASP A 167 -25.96 -15.92 -6.98
C ASP A 167 -24.72 -15.51 -6.17
N SER A 168 -24.88 -15.32 -4.86
CA SER A 168 -23.77 -14.97 -3.97
C SER A 168 -22.78 -16.13 -3.81
N CYS A 169 -23.28 -17.36 -3.70
CA CYS A 169 -22.43 -18.56 -3.63
C CYS A 169 -21.64 -18.77 -4.93
N ASP A 170 -22.28 -18.58 -6.07
CA ASP A 170 -21.65 -18.72 -7.38
C ASP A 170 -20.61 -17.62 -7.61
N PHE A 171 -20.92 -16.37 -7.25
CA PHE A 171 -19.96 -15.27 -7.30
C PHE A 171 -18.75 -15.53 -6.37
N ALA A 172 -18.97 -15.99 -5.14
CA ALA A 172 -17.90 -16.34 -4.20
C ALA A 172 -16.98 -17.45 -4.74
N ARG A 173 -17.56 -18.51 -5.32
CA ARG A 173 -16.80 -19.58 -5.97
C ARG A 173 -16.02 -19.07 -7.18
N SER A 174 -16.60 -18.20 -8.00
CA SER A 174 -15.93 -17.62 -9.17
C SER A 174 -14.75 -16.70 -8.83
N THR A 175 -14.67 -16.24 -7.58
CA THR A 175 -13.62 -15.35 -7.06
C THR A 175 -12.68 -16.06 -6.08
N ASP A 176 -12.64 -17.40 -6.13
CA ASP A 176 -11.80 -18.27 -5.30
C ASP A 176 -11.97 -18.05 -3.78
N LYS A 177 -13.13 -17.57 -3.34
CA LYS A 177 -13.45 -17.41 -1.92
C LYS A 177 -13.95 -18.74 -1.36
N PRO A 178 -13.42 -19.21 -0.21
CA PRO A 178 -13.94 -20.40 0.46
C PRO A 178 -15.43 -20.23 0.77
N VAL A 179 -16.27 -21.16 0.29
CA VAL A 179 -17.72 -21.19 0.55
C VAL A 179 -18.04 -22.44 1.35
N PHE A 180 -18.67 -22.23 2.50
CA PHE A 180 -19.13 -23.28 3.39
C PHE A 180 -20.65 -23.28 3.38
N VAL A 181 -21.26 -24.43 3.11
CA VAL A 181 -22.72 -24.53 2.92
C VAL A 181 -23.32 -25.38 4.03
N LEU A 182 -24.30 -24.84 4.75
CA LEU A 182 -25.20 -25.56 5.63
C LEU A 182 -26.50 -25.81 4.88
N SER A 183 -26.97 -27.05 4.91
CA SER A 183 -28.30 -27.40 4.42
C SER A 183 -29.36 -26.61 5.21
N PRO A 184 -30.48 -26.20 4.61
CA PRO A 184 -31.61 -25.63 5.35
C PRO A 184 -32.31 -26.67 6.23
N ASN A 185 -31.99 -27.97 6.08
CA ASN A 185 -32.44 -29.03 6.96
C ASN A 185 -31.56 -29.08 8.24
N PRO A 186 -32.14 -28.92 9.45
CA PRO A 186 -31.41 -28.95 10.72
C PRO A 186 -30.46 -30.13 10.92
N ALA A 187 -30.91 -31.35 10.60
CA ALA A 187 -30.12 -32.55 10.85
C ALA A 187 -28.87 -32.60 9.96
N GLU A 188 -29.03 -32.26 8.69
CA GLU A 188 -27.93 -32.19 7.72
C GLU A 188 -26.99 -31.01 8.01
N ALA A 189 -27.54 -29.86 8.42
CA ALA A 189 -26.76 -28.71 8.85
C ALA A 189 -25.87 -29.06 10.04
N GLN A 190 -26.40 -29.77 11.03
CA GLN A 190 -25.66 -30.16 12.23
C GLN A 190 -24.49 -31.10 11.90
N VAL A 191 -24.71 -32.08 11.03
CA VAL A 191 -23.64 -32.98 10.56
C VAL A 191 -22.57 -32.19 9.83
N THR A 192 -22.97 -31.29 8.93
CA THR A 192 -22.03 -30.47 8.16
C THR A 192 -21.21 -29.56 9.07
N ALA A 193 -21.85 -28.91 10.05
CA ALA A 193 -21.19 -28.05 11.03
C ALA A 193 -20.16 -28.80 11.90
N GLN A 194 -20.43 -30.07 12.24
CA GLN A 194 -19.49 -30.90 13.01
C GLN A 194 -18.25 -31.31 12.21
N SER A 195 -18.40 -31.56 10.91
CA SER A 195 -17.29 -31.90 10.00
C SER A 195 -16.62 -30.69 9.34
N LEU A 196 -17.11 -29.48 9.60
CA LEU A 196 -16.61 -28.27 8.95
C LEU A 196 -15.20 -27.94 9.44
N GLU A 197 -14.29 -27.79 8.48
CA GLU A 197 -12.92 -27.33 8.67
C GLU A 197 -12.82 -25.88 8.18
N PRO A 198 -12.88 -24.87 9.07
CA PRO A 198 -12.89 -23.48 8.67
C PRO A 198 -11.58 -23.09 7.99
N SER A 199 -11.68 -22.24 6.98
CA SER A 199 -10.52 -21.61 6.38
C SER A 199 -10.86 -20.22 5.87
N PHE A 200 -9.87 -19.33 5.92
CA PHE A 200 -9.92 -18.00 5.32
C PHE A 200 -9.04 -17.97 4.07
N HIS A 201 -9.48 -17.22 3.07
CA HIS A 201 -8.78 -17.01 1.81
C HIS A 201 -7.30 -16.62 2.04
N ALA A 202 -6.38 -17.36 1.41
CA ALA A 202 -4.98 -17.45 1.84
C ALA A 202 -4.04 -16.36 1.27
N VAL A 203 -4.56 -15.28 0.68
CA VAL A 203 -3.74 -14.33 -0.09
C VAL A 203 -2.93 -13.36 0.78
N HIS A 204 -3.05 -13.42 2.12
CA HIS A 204 -2.36 -12.48 3.00
C HIS A 204 -0.84 -12.74 3.07
N LEU A 205 -0.04 -11.68 2.95
CA LEU A 205 1.41 -11.79 3.04
C LEU A 205 1.81 -12.12 4.49
N ALA A 206 2.66 -13.12 4.73
CA ALA A 206 3.16 -13.42 6.08
C ALA A 206 3.78 -12.19 6.77
N SER A 207 4.37 -11.27 5.98
CA SER A 207 4.90 -10.01 6.49
C SER A 207 3.80 -9.03 6.95
N THR A 208 2.61 -8.99 6.32
CA THR A 208 1.48 -8.16 6.83
C THR A 208 1.00 -8.61 8.20
N ILE A 209 0.87 -9.91 8.43
CA ILE A 209 0.56 -10.46 9.75
C ILE A 209 1.69 -10.13 10.73
N THR A 210 2.95 -10.23 10.30
CA THR A 210 4.11 -9.88 11.13
C THR A 210 4.11 -8.40 11.55
N LEU A 211 3.73 -7.48 10.65
CA LEU A 211 3.64 -6.04 10.93
C LEU A 211 2.57 -5.74 11.99
N LEU A 212 1.41 -6.41 11.92
CA LEU A 212 0.35 -6.29 12.92
C LEU A 212 0.77 -6.91 14.27
N THR A 213 1.31 -8.12 14.24
CA THR A 213 1.60 -8.91 15.45
C THR A 213 2.82 -8.41 16.24
N ARG A 214 3.76 -7.70 15.59
CA ARG A 214 4.90 -7.01 16.22
C ARG A 214 4.53 -5.68 16.91
N ARG A 215 3.25 -5.30 16.96
CA ARG A 215 2.81 -4.11 17.71
C ARG A 215 3.02 -4.27 19.22
N LYS A 216 3.24 -3.14 19.89
CA LYS A 216 3.13 -3.08 21.37
C LYS A 216 1.66 -3.21 21.78
N ALA A 217 1.39 -3.73 22.97
CA ALA A 217 0.04 -4.10 23.42
C ALA A 217 -1.00 -2.94 23.44
N ASN A 218 -0.54 -1.68 23.45
CA ASN A 218 -1.37 -0.47 23.49
C ASN A 218 -0.98 0.55 22.42
N GLU A 219 -0.26 0.13 21.37
CA GLU A 219 0.10 1.03 20.26
C GLU A 219 -1.16 1.36 19.45
N ASN A 220 -1.57 2.63 19.41
CA ASN A 220 -2.71 3.10 18.62
C ASN A 220 -2.35 3.27 17.12
N SER A 221 -3.34 3.60 16.28
CA SER A 221 -3.12 3.78 14.84
C SER A 221 -2.10 4.88 14.48
N GLN A 222 -2.06 5.99 15.23
CA GLN A 222 -1.10 7.09 15.03
C GLN A 222 0.32 6.67 15.41
N GLU A 223 0.49 5.96 16.52
CA GLU A 223 1.77 5.45 16.99
C GLU A 223 2.31 4.40 16.01
N LEU A 224 1.46 3.51 15.50
CA LEU A 224 1.83 2.57 14.44
C LEU A 224 2.35 3.32 13.22
N PHE A 225 1.55 4.27 12.71
CA PHE A 225 1.94 5.06 11.55
C PHE A 225 3.31 5.71 11.77
N THR A 226 3.51 6.34 12.93
CA THR A 226 4.76 7.03 13.29
C THR A 226 5.94 6.06 13.32
N ARG A 227 5.77 4.88 13.92
CA ARG A 227 6.81 3.84 13.96
C ARG A 227 7.16 3.36 12.54
N LEU A 228 6.16 3.02 11.73
CA LEU A 228 6.37 2.54 10.36
C LEU A 228 7.07 3.60 9.50
N ASP A 229 6.66 4.86 9.61
CA ASP A 229 7.23 5.98 8.83
C ASP A 229 8.68 6.28 9.27
N VAL A 230 8.96 6.25 10.58
CA VAL A 230 10.33 6.40 11.11
C VAL A 230 11.23 5.24 10.67
N GLU A 231 10.74 4.01 10.78
CA GLU A 231 11.51 2.82 10.38
C GLU A 231 11.78 2.83 8.87
N ALA A 232 10.75 3.08 8.05
CA ALA A 232 10.88 3.23 6.60
C ALA A 232 11.86 4.36 6.24
N SER A 233 11.76 5.52 6.90
CA SER A 233 12.68 6.64 6.66
C SER A 233 14.11 6.27 7.00
N SER A 234 14.35 5.62 8.14
CA SER A 234 15.69 5.22 8.59
C SER A 234 16.36 4.20 7.65
N ILE A 235 15.61 3.20 7.19
CA ILE A 235 16.14 2.19 6.26
C ILE A 235 16.38 2.83 4.90
N GLY A 236 15.46 3.68 4.43
CA GLY A 236 15.56 4.36 3.15
C GLY A 236 16.76 5.31 3.08
N THR A 237 17.01 6.11 4.12
CA THR A 237 18.18 7.00 4.20
C THR A 237 19.47 6.19 4.25
N ALA A 238 19.56 5.20 5.14
CA ALA A 238 20.73 4.34 5.26
C ALA A 238 21.03 3.58 3.96
N PHE A 239 20.01 3.11 3.24
CA PHE A 239 20.16 2.46 1.95
C PHE A 239 20.72 3.42 0.89
N ARG A 240 20.12 4.61 0.73
CA ARG A 240 20.59 5.63 -0.22
C ARG A 240 22.01 6.11 0.07
N GLU A 241 22.36 6.28 1.35
CA GLU A 241 23.71 6.63 1.76
C GLU A 241 24.72 5.53 1.45
N ARG A 242 24.36 4.25 1.69
CA ARG A 242 25.21 3.11 1.34
C ARG A 242 25.42 3.02 -0.18
N LEU A 243 24.36 3.20 -0.96
CA LEU A 243 24.42 3.19 -2.43
C LEU A 243 25.25 4.37 -2.97
N SER A 244 25.05 5.58 -2.43
CA SER A 244 25.86 6.76 -2.78
C SER A 244 27.34 6.58 -2.42
N ARG A 245 27.63 5.99 -1.25
CA ARG A 245 29.02 5.69 -0.84
C ARG A 245 29.69 4.67 -1.76
N SER A 246 29.01 3.57 -2.10
CA SER A 246 29.59 2.56 -2.99
C SER A 246 29.85 3.10 -4.39
N SER A 247 28.91 3.86 -4.97
CA SER A 247 29.11 4.53 -6.26
C SER A 247 30.29 5.51 -6.25
N ARG A 248 30.45 6.30 -5.17
CA ARG A 248 31.61 7.19 -5.01
C ARG A 248 32.93 6.43 -4.91
N PHE A 249 32.97 5.31 -4.20
CA PHE A 249 34.19 4.50 -4.10
C PHE A 249 34.58 3.87 -5.43
N PHE A 250 33.63 3.36 -6.21
CA PHE A 250 33.93 2.90 -7.58
C PHE A 250 34.44 4.03 -8.47
N TYR A 251 33.83 5.22 -8.36
CA TYR A 251 34.29 6.40 -9.08
C TYR A 251 35.73 6.78 -8.72
N TYR A 252 36.06 6.86 -7.43
CA TYR A 252 37.43 7.17 -6.98
C TYR A 252 38.44 6.08 -7.37
N ALA A 253 38.07 4.80 -7.28
CA ALA A 253 38.92 3.71 -7.74
C ALA A 253 39.21 3.80 -9.26
N THR A 254 38.22 4.24 -10.04
CA THR A 254 38.36 4.43 -11.49
C THR A 254 39.24 5.63 -11.81
N LEU A 255 39.08 6.76 -11.11
CA LEU A 255 39.96 7.94 -11.23
C LEU A 255 41.41 7.62 -10.88
N LEU A 256 41.65 6.92 -9.75
CA LEU A 256 42.99 6.48 -9.38
C LEU A 256 43.59 5.54 -10.42
N GLY A 257 42.77 4.66 -11.00
CA GLY A 257 43.17 3.81 -12.12
C GLY A 257 43.67 4.60 -13.33
N ALA A 258 42.93 5.62 -13.74
CA ALA A 258 43.32 6.51 -14.84
C ALA A 258 44.67 7.18 -14.58
N VAL A 259 44.88 7.73 -13.38
CA VAL A 259 46.15 8.39 -12.98
C VAL A 259 47.33 7.41 -12.93
N THR A 260 47.10 6.16 -12.49
CA THR A 260 48.19 5.15 -12.49
C THR A 260 48.58 4.70 -13.90
N SER A 261 47.62 4.61 -14.82
CA SER A 261 47.89 4.16 -16.19
C SER A 261 48.75 5.15 -16.99
N THR A 262 48.54 6.45 -16.78
CA THR A 262 49.34 7.51 -17.42
C THR A 262 50.75 7.61 -16.83
N SER A 263 50.92 7.24 -15.56
CA SER A 263 52.21 7.30 -14.85
C SER A 263 53.08 6.05 -15.11
N ALA A 264 52.48 4.88 -15.28
CA ALA A 264 53.21 3.63 -15.58
C ALA A 264 53.75 3.58 -17.01
N ALA A 265 53.12 4.30 -17.96
CA ALA A 265 53.51 4.30 -19.37
C ALA A 265 54.83 5.04 -19.66
N THR A 266 55.29 5.92 -18.77
CA THR A 266 56.48 6.76 -19.04
C THR A 266 57.77 6.29 -18.37
N ASN A 267 57.71 5.34 -17.42
CA ASN A 267 58.85 4.65 -16.77
C ASN A 267 60.06 5.52 -16.37
N THR A 268 59.89 6.83 -16.17
CA THR A 268 61.01 7.80 -16.20
C THR A 268 61.41 8.36 -14.84
N ILE A 269 60.69 8.04 -13.76
CA ILE A 269 60.89 8.67 -12.45
C ILE A 269 60.80 7.63 -11.32
N GLY A 270 61.96 7.20 -10.80
CA GLY A 270 62.03 6.14 -9.78
C GLY A 270 61.39 6.46 -8.43
N TRP A 271 61.31 7.73 -8.03
CA TRP A 271 60.67 8.11 -6.76
C TRP A 271 59.14 7.98 -6.78
N LEU A 272 58.51 7.86 -7.96
CA LEU A 272 57.07 7.69 -8.10
C LEU A 272 56.61 6.25 -7.86
N VAL A 273 57.51 5.25 -7.91
CA VAL A 273 57.18 3.84 -7.67
C VAL A 273 56.47 3.59 -6.33
N PRO A 274 56.98 4.08 -5.17
CA PRO A 274 56.26 3.93 -3.90
C PRO A 274 54.90 4.65 -3.90
N VAL A 275 54.80 5.79 -4.57
CA VAL A 275 53.54 6.55 -4.71
C VAL A 275 52.51 5.75 -5.51
N LEU A 276 52.91 5.11 -6.61
CA LEU A 276 52.05 4.23 -7.40
C LEU A 276 51.60 2.99 -6.61
N GLY A 277 52.48 2.43 -5.78
CA GLY A 277 52.15 1.35 -4.84
C GLY A 277 51.05 1.78 -3.84
N VAL A 278 51.17 2.97 -3.26
CA VAL A 278 50.14 3.54 -2.38
C VAL A 278 48.81 3.74 -3.12
N ILE A 279 48.84 4.27 -4.35
CA ILE A 279 47.62 4.46 -5.15
C ILE A 279 46.95 3.12 -5.48
N ALA A 280 47.72 2.08 -5.80
CA ALA A 280 47.17 0.74 -6.06
C ALA A 280 46.49 0.14 -4.82
N VAL A 281 47.10 0.30 -3.64
CA VAL A 281 46.50 -0.11 -2.36
C VAL A 281 45.21 0.66 -2.08
N LEU A 282 45.20 1.97 -2.28
CA LEU A 282 43.99 2.80 -2.12
C LEU A 282 42.87 2.37 -3.09
N LYS A 283 43.21 2.07 -4.34
CA LYS A 283 42.26 1.56 -5.35
C LYS A 283 41.64 0.22 -4.92
N MET A 284 42.46 -0.73 -4.46
CA MET A 284 41.98 -2.00 -3.93
C MET A 284 41.11 -1.78 -2.68
N GLY A 285 41.49 -0.87 -1.80
CA GLY A 285 40.72 -0.48 -0.62
C GLY A 285 39.33 0.06 -0.98
N PHE A 286 39.25 1.02 -1.91
CA PHE A 286 37.97 1.57 -2.36
C PHE A 286 37.08 0.53 -3.05
N THR A 287 37.66 -0.31 -3.92
CA THR A 287 36.92 -1.37 -4.63
C THR A 287 36.40 -2.43 -3.65
N GLY A 288 37.24 -2.86 -2.70
CA GLY A 288 36.85 -3.78 -1.64
C GLY A 288 35.75 -3.21 -0.76
N ALA A 289 35.89 -1.96 -0.30
CA ALA A 289 34.87 -1.27 0.48
C ALA A 289 33.54 -1.17 -0.27
N ALA A 290 33.56 -0.79 -1.55
CA ALA A 290 32.36 -0.72 -2.38
C ALA A 290 31.68 -2.09 -2.52
N TRP A 291 32.47 -3.15 -2.74
CA TRP A 291 31.98 -4.52 -2.84
C TRP A 291 31.35 -5.02 -1.53
N PHE A 292 31.99 -4.76 -0.38
CA PHE A 292 31.44 -5.13 0.92
C PHE A 292 30.12 -4.41 1.21
N ILE A 293 30.02 -3.12 0.89
CA ILE A 293 28.77 -2.35 1.03
C ILE A 293 27.66 -2.94 0.15
N GLN A 294 27.94 -3.22 -1.13
CA GLN A 294 26.95 -3.81 -2.03
C GLN A 294 26.53 -5.22 -1.59
N ARG A 295 27.48 -6.05 -1.14
CA ARG A 295 27.20 -7.40 -0.63
C ARG A 295 26.34 -7.37 0.63
N GLY A 296 26.61 -6.44 1.55
CA GLY A 296 25.78 -6.21 2.74
C GLY A 296 24.34 -5.84 2.36
N ASN A 297 24.17 -4.88 1.44
CA ASN A 297 22.84 -4.47 0.98
C ASN A 297 22.01 -5.63 0.39
N ARG A 298 22.65 -6.53 -0.39
CA ARG A 298 21.98 -7.72 -0.95
C ARG A 298 21.55 -8.71 0.12
N ARG A 299 22.38 -8.92 1.15
CA ARG A 299 22.08 -9.85 2.25
C ARG A 299 20.94 -9.38 3.14
N ASP A 300 20.90 -8.08 3.44
CA ASP A 300 19.95 -7.52 4.40
C ASP A 300 18.50 -7.47 3.86
N ARG A 301 18.29 -7.73 2.56
CA ARG A 301 17.01 -7.47 1.85
C ARG A 301 16.41 -6.09 2.23
N ALA A 302 17.28 -5.13 2.53
CA ALA A 302 16.90 -3.86 3.14
C ALA A 302 15.90 -3.09 2.27
N GLN A 303 16.02 -3.23 0.94
CA GLN A 303 15.11 -2.64 -0.03
C GLN A 303 13.69 -3.23 0.05
N VAL A 304 13.55 -4.56 0.12
CA VAL A 304 12.23 -5.21 0.24
C VAL A 304 11.56 -4.79 1.54
N ARG A 305 12.30 -4.80 2.65
CA ARG A 305 11.79 -4.36 3.95
C ARG A 305 11.41 -2.88 3.94
N TRP A 306 12.22 -2.04 3.31
CA TRP A 306 11.93 -0.61 3.15
C TRP A 306 10.63 -0.40 2.37
N LEU A 307 10.45 -1.09 1.24
CA LEU A 307 9.22 -1.01 0.43
C LEU A 307 8.00 -1.44 1.23
N GLU A 308 8.05 -2.57 1.94
CA GLU A 308 6.93 -3.05 2.75
C GLU A 308 6.55 -2.06 3.86
N LEU A 309 7.53 -1.56 4.62
CA LEU A 309 7.30 -0.58 5.69
C LEU A 309 6.77 0.73 5.14
N ARG A 310 7.32 1.18 4.01
CA ARG A 310 6.88 2.41 3.36
C ARG A 310 5.43 2.27 2.91
N PHE A 311 5.10 1.18 2.24
CA PHE A 311 3.74 0.90 1.78
C PHE A 311 2.75 0.81 2.96
N ALA A 312 3.12 0.09 4.02
CA ALA A 312 2.33 0.01 5.25
C ALA A 312 2.11 1.40 5.89
N SER A 313 3.15 2.24 5.92
CA SER A 313 3.06 3.60 6.47
C SER A 313 2.11 4.49 5.65
N GLU A 314 2.07 4.34 4.33
CA GLU A 314 1.20 5.13 3.46
C GLU A 314 -0.25 4.65 3.53
N ILE A 315 -0.49 3.34 3.58
CA ILE A 315 -1.82 2.79 3.90
C ILE A 315 -2.32 3.37 5.23
N ALA A 316 -1.48 3.34 6.26
CA ALA A 316 -1.84 3.85 7.57
C ALA A 316 -2.13 5.36 7.57
N ARG A 317 -1.34 6.15 6.84
CA ARG A 317 -1.57 7.60 6.70
C ARG A 317 -2.91 7.88 6.03
N ASN A 318 -3.17 7.20 4.92
CA ASN A 318 -4.34 7.39 4.08
C ASN A 318 -5.63 6.99 4.79
N LEU A 319 -5.66 5.81 5.40
CA LEU A 319 -6.83 5.35 6.16
C LEU A 319 -7.16 6.27 7.33
N ARG A 320 -6.15 6.85 7.99
CA ARG A 320 -6.36 7.79 9.10
C ARG A 320 -6.91 9.12 8.62
N ALA A 321 -6.41 9.62 7.49
CA ALA A 321 -6.91 10.85 6.89
C ALA A 321 -8.35 10.68 6.39
N ALA A 322 -8.63 9.60 5.65
CA ALA A 322 -9.93 9.36 5.03
C ALA A 322 -10.93 8.62 5.96
N ARG A 323 -10.65 8.54 7.27
CA ARG A 323 -11.39 7.71 8.25
C ARG A 323 -12.91 7.92 8.26
N ASP A 324 -13.36 9.14 8.00
CA ASP A 324 -14.78 9.52 8.01
C ASP A 324 -15.49 9.10 6.71
N PHE A 325 -14.72 8.80 5.65
CA PHE A 325 -15.20 8.56 4.29
C PHE A 325 -14.96 7.13 3.78
N THR A 326 -13.98 6.41 4.33
CA THR A 326 -13.65 5.04 3.93
C THR A 326 -14.55 4.01 4.60
N ASP A 327 -14.98 3.02 3.81
CA ASP A 327 -15.57 1.80 4.34
C ASP A 327 -14.45 0.79 4.68
N PRO A 328 -14.28 0.39 5.96
CA PRO A 328 -13.26 -0.58 6.36
C PRO A 328 -13.32 -1.93 5.64
N LEU A 329 -14.50 -2.31 5.12
CA LEU A 329 -14.71 -3.60 4.44
C LEU A 329 -14.59 -3.49 2.91
N HIS A 330 -14.53 -2.27 2.35
CA HIS A 330 -14.43 -2.01 0.90
C HIS A 330 -13.32 -1.03 0.59
N LEU A 331 -12.12 -1.38 1.03
CA LEU A 331 -10.95 -0.54 0.82
C LEU A 331 -10.41 -0.70 -0.62
N PRO A 332 -10.10 0.40 -1.32
CA PRO A 332 -9.59 0.33 -2.69
C PRO A 332 -8.31 -0.52 -2.79
N ILE A 333 -7.43 -0.46 -1.79
CA ILE A 333 -6.18 -1.22 -1.77
C ILE A 333 -6.39 -2.74 -1.90
N GLY A 334 -7.48 -3.28 -1.33
CA GLY A 334 -7.78 -4.71 -1.41
C GLY A 334 -8.09 -5.19 -2.82
N ARG A 335 -8.59 -4.30 -3.69
CA ARG A 335 -8.90 -4.62 -5.10
C ARG A 335 -7.65 -4.74 -5.95
N TYR A 336 -6.67 -3.87 -5.74
CA TYR A 336 -5.43 -3.86 -6.52
C TYR A 336 -4.37 -4.78 -5.92
N ARG A 337 -4.35 -4.93 -4.60
CA ARG A 337 -3.35 -5.67 -3.82
C ARG A 337 -4.03 -6.48 -2.71
N PRO A 338 -4.64 -7.62 -3.05
CA PRO A 338 -5.35 -8.46 -2.09
C PRO A 338 -4.46 -8.93 -0.93
N GLU A 339 -3.14 -8.98 -1.13
CA GLU A 339 -2.20 -9.38 -0.08
C GLU A 339 -2.10 -8.37 1.08
N TRP A 340 -2.55 -7.12 0.86
CA TRP A 340 -2.60 -6.05 1.87
C TRP A 340 -4.00 -5.83 2.45
N ALA A 341 -5.02 -6.54 1.95
CA ALA A 341 -6.41 -6.34 2.36
C ALA A 341 -6.62 -6.51 3.88
N LEU A 342 -6.07 -7.58 4.46
CA LEU A 342 -6.17 -7.85 5.90
C LEU A 342 -5.51 -6.76 6.74
N PHE A 343 -4.32 -6.30 6.34
CA PHE A 343 -3.63 -5.21 7.04
C PHE A 343 -4.45 -3.93 7.03
N ALA A 344 -4.93 -3.53 5.84
CA ALA A 344 -5.69 -2.31 5.65
C ALA A 344 -7.04 -2.36 6.40
N ARG A 345 -7.78 -3.48 6.29
CA ARG A 345 -9.06 -3.67 6.98
C ARG A 345 -8.91 -3.66 8.49
N THR A 346 -7.91 -4.38 9.01
CA THR A 346 -7.61 -4.40 10.46
C THR A 346 -7.40 -2.98 10.98
N LEU A 347 -6.55 -2.23 10.28
CA LEU A 347 -6.25 -0.86 10.67
C LEU A 347 -7.46 0.08 10.52
N ALA A 348 -8.26 -0.07 9.46
CA ALA A 348 -9.45 0.74 9.25
C ALA A 348 -10.52 0.52 10.33
N LEU A 349 -10.74 -0.74 10.73
CA LEU A 349 -11.66 -1.09 11.82
C LEU A 349 -11.16 -0.51 13.16
N GLU A 350 -9.86 -0.60 13.44
CA GLU A 350 -9.22 0.00 14.62
C GLU A 350 -9.36 1.53 14.64
N ILE A 351 -9.02 2.20 13.54
CA ILE A 351 -9.16 3.67 13.41
C ILE A 351 -10.60 4.11 13.69
N ARG A 352 -11.59 3.35 13.20
CA ARG A 352 -13.01 3.66 13.41
C ARG A 352 -13.46 3.49 14.87
N GLN A 353 -12.79 2.62 15.63
CA GLN A 353 -12.99 2.47 17.07
C GLN A 353 -12.32 3.61 17.85
N GLU A 354 -11.10 4.00 17.45
CA GLU A 354 -10.34 5.10 18.07
C GLU A 354 -11.00 6.47 17.84
N HIS A 355 -11.64 6.64 16.68
CA HIS A 355 -12.22 7.92 16.25
C HIS A 355 -13.71 7.74 15.97
N PRO A 356 -14.61 8.18 16.88
CA PRO A 356 -16.03 8.20 16.61
C PRO A 356 -16.35 9.11 15.42
N ALA A 357 -17.41 8.75 14.67
CA ALA A 357 -17.79 9.50 13.47
C ALA A 357 -18.19 10.93 13.84
N ARG A 358 -17.67 11.89 13.08
CA ARG A 358 -18.01 13.31 13.20
C ARG A 358 -18.90 13.73 12.03
N GLY A 359 -19.44 14.94 12.07
CA GLY A 359 -20.13 15.53 10.91
C GLY A 359 -19.23 15.47 9.68
N TRP A 360 -19.78 15.02 8.55
CA TRP A 360 -18.98 14.78 7.34
C TRP A 360 -18.33 16.05 6.81
N GLU A 361 -18.90 17.24 7.07
CA GLU A 361 -18.31 18.54 6.72
C GLU A 361 -16.99 18.78 7.47
N VAL A 362 -16.95 18.44 8.77
CA VAL A 362 -15.74 18.56 9.59
C VAL A 362 -14.67 17.60 9.10
N GLY A 363 -15.05 16.35 8.85
CA GLY A 363 -14.13 15.34 8.29
C GLY A 363 -13.60 15.76 6.91
N ARG A 364 -14.45 16.37 6.07
CA ARG A 364 -14.08 16.83 4.73
C ARG A 364 -13.03 17.94 4.81
N ASP A 365 -13.26 18.93 5.66
CA ASP A 365 -12.38 20.08 5.77
C ASP A 365 -11.01 19.70 6.36
N GLU A 366 -11.00 18.81 7.37
CA GLU A 366 -9.77 18.23 7.92
C GLU A 366 -9.02 17.42 6.85
N TYR A 367 -9.71 16.55 6.11
CA TYR A 367 -9.10 15.77 5.02
C TYR A 367 -8.49 16.67 3.95
N VAL A 368 -9.17 17.73 3.53
CA VAL A 368 -8.65 18.66 2.53
C VAL A 368 -7.40 19.38 3.04
N VAL A 369 -7.45 19.94 4.25
CA VAL A 369 -6.37 20.79 4.78
C VAL A 369 -5.18 19.94 5.25
N GLU A 370 -5.43 18.96 6.11
CA GLU A 370 -4.36 18.20 6.77
C GLU A 370 -3.77 17.13 5.88
N HIS A 371 -4.56 16.60 4.93
CA HIS A 371 -4.11 15.54 4.04
C HIS A 371 -3.83 16.02 2.62
N LEU A 372 -4.83 16.44 1.84
CA LEU A 372 -4.62 16.72 0.41
C LEU A 372 -3.72 17.92 0.15
N GLU A 373 -3.99 19.06 0.79
CA GLU A 373 -3.15 20.26 0.61
C GLU A 373 -1.74 20.05 1.16
N SER A 374 -1.61 19.31 2.27
CA SER A 374 -0.33 18.94 2.86
C SER A 374 0.49 18.04 1.89
N GLN A 375 -0.14 17.00 1.33
CA GLN A 375 0.48 16.13 0.33
C GLN A 375 0.83 16.88 -0.95
N ALA A 376 -0.07 17.74 -1.45
CA ALA A 376 0.20 18.56 -2.63
C ALA A 376 1.41 19.49 -2.43
N LYS A 377 1.54 20.10 -1.24
CA LYS A 377 2.72 20.91 -0.84
C LYS A 377 3.98 20.05 -0.74
N TYR A 378 3.87 18.86 -0.16
CA TYR A 378 4.99 17.91 -0.07
C TYR A 378 5.52 17.52 -1.45
N PHE A 379 4.64 17.09 -2.36
CA PHE A 379 5.03 16.73 -3.73
C PHE A 379 5.62 17.91 -4.50
N LYS A 380 5.06 19.12 -4.33
CA LYS A 380 5.63 20.34 -4.92
C LYS A 380 7.04 20.63 -4.42
N SER A 381 7.29 20.47 -3.12
CA SER A 381 8.63 20.63 -2.54
C SER A 381 9.61 19.57 -3.06
N ARG A 382 9.18 18.30 -3.12
CA ARG A 382 9.99 17.21 -3.68
C ARG A 382 10.29 17.39 -5.17
N GLN A 383 9.32 17.89 -5.94
CA GLN A 383 9.52 18.27 -7.33
C GLN A 383 10.59 19.35 -7.46
N ALA A 384 10.51 20.43 -6.67
CA ALA A 384 11.46 21.53 -6.70
C ALA A 384 12.89 21.03 -6.39
N ALA A 385 13.07 20.25 -5.33
CA ALA A 385 14.36 19.66 -4.97
C ALA A 385 14.92 18.76 -6.08
N ALA A 386 14.09 17.86 -6.64
CA ALA A 386 14.51 16.96 -7.72
C ALA A 386 14.88 17.73 -9.01
N SER A 387 14.15 18.81 -9.32
CA SER A 387 14.44 19.68 -10.47
C SER A 387 15.76 20.42 -10.31
N GLU A 388 16.08 20.87 -9.09
CA GLU A 388 17.33 21.56 -8.80
C GLU A 388 18.53 20.62 -8.92
N GLU A 389 18.42 19.42 -8.35
CA GLU A 389 19.43 18.36 -8.46
C GLU A 389 19.69 18.00 -9.93
N CYS A 390 18.63 17.75 -10.71
CA CYS A 390 18.72 17.47 -12.13
C CYS A 390 19.42 18.60 -12.90
N ARG A 391 19.09 19.87 -12.58
CA ARG A 391 19.71 21.05 -13.18
C ARG A 391 21.21 21.14 -12.85
N LYS A 392 21.61 20.87 -11.60
CA LYS A 392 23.02 20.86 -11.18
C LYS A 392 23.81 19.76 -11.90
N LEU A 393 23.31 18.52 -11.89
CA LEU A 393 23.92 17.39 -12.59
C LEU A 393 24.03 17.64 -14.09
N ARG A 394 23.01 18.25 -14.72
CA ARG A 394 23.04 18.61 -16.13
C ARG A 394 24.09 19.67 -16.44
N LYS A 395 24.20 20.73 -15.64
CA LYS A 395 25.22 21.78 -15.85
C LYS A 395 26.63 21.21 -15.74
N LEU A 396 26.91 20.46 -14.67
CA LEU A 396 28.22 19.85 -14.43
C LEU A 396 28.56 18.79 -15.48
N GLY A 397 27.61 17.92 -15.83
CA GLY A 397 27.78 16.89 -16.84
C GLY A 397 28.03 17.48 -18.24
N ASN A 398 27.28 18.52 -18.62
CA ASN A 398 27.48 19.19 -19.91
C ASN A 398 28.83 19.92 -19.94
N PHE A 399 29.23 20.60 -18.86
CA PHE A 399 30.53 21.23 -18.78
C PHE A 399 31.67 20.22 -18.93
N ALA A 400 31.63 19.12 -18.18
CA ALA A 400 32.64 18.06 -18.29
C ALA A 400 32.67 17.41 -19.69
N ALA A 401 31.49 17.19 -20.30
CA ALA A 401 31.39 16.65 -21.65
C ALA A 401 31.93 17.61 -22.73
N GLN A 402 31.71 18.92 -22.58
CA GLN A 402 32.21 19.95 -23.49
C GLN A 402 33.72 20.17 -23.35
N MET A 403 34.26 20.09 -22.12
CA MET A 403 35.69 20.22 -21.86
C MET A 403 36.50 19.00 -22.31
N SER A 404 35.87 17.82 -22.35
CA SER A 404 36.53 16.56 -22.71
C SER A 404 37.22 16.62 -24.10
N PRO A 405 36.53 17.00 -25.20
CA PRO A 405 37.19 17.18 -26.51
C PRO A 405 38.30 18.23 -26.49
N CYS A 406 38.13 19.36 -25.79
CA CYS A 406 39.13 20.42 -25.72
C CYS A 406 40.43 19.94 -25.07
N ILE A 407 40.32 19.12 -24.03
CA ILE A 407 41.47 18.62 -23.28
C ILE A 407 42.15 17.47 -24.02
N VAL A 408 41.37 16.59 -24.66
CA VAL A 408 41.92 15.57 -25.57
C VAL A 408 42.65 16.23 -26.74
N LEU A 409 42.06 17.27 -27.34
CA LEU A 409 42.69 18.03 -28.42
C LEU A 409 43.97 18.76 -27.93
N ALA A 410 43.94 19.35 -26.73
CA ALA A 410 45.11 19.97 -26.13
C ALA A 410 46.24 18.97 -25.90
N VAL A 411 45.93 17.74 -25.46
CA VAL A 411 46.91 16.64 -25.34
C VAL A 411 47.48 16.26 -26.71
N ILE A 412 46.63 16.08 -27.72
CA ILE A 412 47.07 15.72 -29.08
C ILE A 412 47.99 16.82 -29.66
N LEU A 413 47.60 18.08 -29.53
CA LEU A 413 48.38 19.24 -29.97
C LEU A 413 49.70 19.33 -29.20
N HIS A 414 49.69 19.11 -27.89
CA HIS A 414 50.89 19.11 -27.06
C HIS A 414 51.85 17.98 -27.44
N MET A 415 51.36 16.76 -27.67
CA MET A 415 52.15 15.65 -28.20
C MET A 415 52.73 15.97 -29.59
N GLY A 416 51.96 16.67 -30.43
CA GLY A 416 52.40 17.14 -31.76
C GLY A 416 53.50 18.21 -31.69
N VAL A 417 53.34 19.21 -30.82
CA VAL A 417 54.31 20.30 -30.60
C VAL A 417 55.61 19.78 -30.00
N GLN A 418 55.55 18.77 -29.11
CA GLN A 418 56.74 18.13 -28.57
C GLN A 418 57.55 17.33 -29.61
N ARG A 419 56.94 16.96 -30.74
CA ARG A 419 57.64 16.34 -31.89
C ARG A 419 58.20 17.36 -32.88
N LEU A 420 57.92 18.66 -32.70
CA LEU A 420 58.46 19.74 -33.52
C LEU A 420 59.69 20.39 -32.83
N PRO A 421 60.65 20.97 -33.57
CA PRO A 421 61.88 21.57 -33.00
C PRO A 421 61.66 22.81 -32.10
N MET A 422 60.42 23.23 -31.86
CA MET A 422 60.06 24.44 -31.09
C MET A 422 59.94 24.23 -29.58
N GLY A 423 60.38 23.08 -29.04
CA GLY A 423 60.26 22.71 -27.62
C GLY A 423 61.15 23.49 -26.62
N GLU A 424 61.70 24.64 -27.00
CA GLU A 424 62.71 25.39 -26.24
C GLU A 424 62.16 26.56 -25.41
N TRP A 425 60.88 26.54 -25.02
CA TRP A 425 60.34 27.59 -24.15
C TRP A 425 60.85 27.45 -22.70
N PRO A 426 61.54 28.46 -22.13
CA PRO A 426 62.25 28.35 -20.84
C PRO A 426 61.36 28.00 -19.64
N PHE A 427 60.10 28.45 -19.65
CA PHE A 427 59.13 28.22 -18.57
C PHE A 427 58.70 26.74 -18.45
N LEU A 428 58.73 25.98 -19.55
CA LEU A 428 58.29 24.58 -19.58
C LEU A 428 59.42 23.59 -19.28
N LYS A 429 60.70 23.99 -19.37
CA LYS A 429 61.85 23.07 -19.17
C LYS A 429 61.92 22.49 -17.75
N GLY A 430 61.59 23.27 -16.71
CA GLY A 430 61.69 22.83 -15.31
C GLY A 430 60.58 21.86 -14.83
N ASN A 431 59.40 21.92 -15.45
CA ASN A 431 58.21 21.16 -15.02
C ASN A 431 57.58 20.31 -16.14
N ARG A 432 58.31 20.07 -17.24
CA ARG A 432 57.79 19.43 -18.47
C ARG A 432 57.14 18.07 -18.22
N VAL A 433 57.80 17.23 -17.42
CA VAL A 433 57.33 15.86 -17.14
C VAL A 433 56.06 15.90 -16.28
N LEU A 434 56.03 16.75 -15.26
CA LEU A 434 54.87 16.95 -14.40
C LEU A 434 53.67 17.49 -15.20
N PHE A 435 53.91 18.43 -16.11
CA PHE A 435 52.88 19.03 -16.96
C PHE A 435 52.29 18.02 -17.96
N ASN A 436 53.13 17.18 -18.58
CA ASN A 436 52.67 16.07 -19.44
C ASN A 436 51.77 15.09 -18.66
N HIS A 437 52.22 14.67 -17.48
CA HIS A 437 51.45 13.76 -16.62
C HIS A 437 50.11 14.34 -16.19
N LEU A 438 50.07 15.63 -15.88
CA LEU A 438 48.85 16.33 -15.53
C LEU A 438 47.86 16.32 -16.71
N LEU A 439 48.33 16.69 -17.91
CA LEU A 439 47.50 16.73 -19.11
C LEU A 439 46.96 15.35 -19.51
N ASP A 440 47.81 14.31 -19.50
CA ASP A 440 47.40 12.94 -19.82
C ASP A 440 46.37 12.41 -18.81
N SER A 441 46.59 12.68 -17.52
CA SER A 441 45.66 12.28 -16.46
C SER A 441 44.32 13.02 -16.58
N LEU A 442 44.33 14.31 -16.90
CA LEU A 442 43.11 15.09 -17.13
C LEU A 442 42.31 14.58 -18.34
N SER A 443 43.00 14.14 -19.40
CA SER A 443 42.37 13.60 -20.61
C SER A 443 41.58 12.31 -20.38
N MET A 444 41.94 11.52 -19.36
CA MET A 444 41.18 10.32 -18.96
C MET A 444 40.14 10.63 -17.88
N CYS A 445 40.50 11.44 -16.88
CA CYS A 445 39.64 11.74 -15.73
C CYS A 445 38.39 12.55 -16.11
N ILE A 446 38.48 13.50 -17.03
CA ILE A 446 37.37 14.39 -17.39
C ILE A 446 36.25 13.68 -18.18
N PRO A 447 36.55 12.87 -19.22
CA PRO A 447 35.53 12.04 -19.84
C PRO A 447 34.89 11.04 -18.87
N LEU A 448 35.67 10.42 -17.97
CA LEU A 448 35.14 9.53 -16.92
C LEU A 448 34.21 10.27 -15.95
N THR A 449 34.56 11.50 -15.59
CA THR A 449 33.71 12.38 -14.76
C THR A 449 32.42 12.73 -15.51
N ALA A 450 32.51 13.07 -16.79
CA ALA A 450 31.35 13.35 -17.63
C ALA A 450 30.43 12.11 -17.75
N GLY A 451 31.01 10.93 -17.96
CA GLY A 451 30.30 9.65 -17.99
C GLY A 451 29.62 9.32 -16.67
N TYR A 452 30.31 9.47 -15.55
CA TYR A 452 29.76 9.27 -14.20
C TYR A 452 28.62 10.24 -13.91
N LEU A 453 28.77 11.54 -14.20
CA LEU A 453 27.71 12.53 -14.01
C LEU A 453 26.51 12.29 -14.93
N SER A 454 26.75 11.84 -16.17
CA SER A 454 25.68 11.43 -17.10
C SER A 454 24.96 10.18 -16.60
N SER A 455 25.70 9.20 -16.05
CA SER A 455 25.13 7.99 -15.44
C SER A 455 24.35 8.31 -14.17
N LEU A 456 24.83 9.24 -13.33
CA LEU A 456 24.05 9.75 -12.19
C LEU A 456 22.82 10.49 -12.66
N ARG A 457 22.87 11.23 -13.77
CA ARG A 457 21.70 11.91 -14.32
C ARG A 457 20.66 10.91 -14.85
N GLN A 458 21.09 9.88 -15.59
CA GLN A 458 20.21 8.84 -16.15
C GLN A 458 19.70 7.89 -15.07
N GLY A 459 20.55 7.51 -14.12
CA GLY A 459 20.23 6.64 -12.99
C GLY A 459 19.51 7.36 -11.85
N SER A 460 19.68 8.68 -11.71
CA SER A 460 18.78 9.47 -10.88
C SER A 460 17.46 9.55 -11.62
N SER A 461 16.47 8.85 -11.10
CA SER A 461 15.06 9.06 -11.43
C SER A 461 14.59 10.50 -11.14
N ALA A 462 15.46 11.49 -10.95
CA ALA A 462 15.15 12.87 -10.59
C ALA A 462 14.32 13.58 -11.65
N ASN A 463 14.62 13.42 -12.95
CA ASN A 463 13.81 14.06 -14.01
C ASN A 463 12.40 13.47 -14.06
N ARG A 464 12.28 12.13 -14.01
CA ARG A 464 11.00 11.43 -14.00
C ARG A 464 10.19 11.76 -12.74
N ARG A 465 10.83 11.72 -11.56
CA ARG A 465 10.24 12.11 -10.27
C ARG A 465 9.76 13.56 -10.28
N SER A 466 10.53 14.47 -10.90
CA SER A 466 10.14 15.88 -10.99
C SER A 466 8.85 16.07 -11.81
N LEU A 467 8.73 15.40 -12.96
CA LEU A 467 7.51 15.44 -13.77
C LEU A 467 6.33 14.81 -13.03
N HIS A 468 6.53 13.61 -12.48
CA HIS A 468 5.48 12.86 -11.80
C HIS A 468 4.98 13.55 -10.52
N TYR A 469 5.86 14.04 -9.66
CA TYR A 469 5.46 14.80 -8.47
C TYR A 469 4.79 16.13 -8.82
N GLY A 470 5.15 16.74 -9.95
CA GLY A 470 4.45 17.91 -10.48
C GLY A 470 2.99 17.60 -10.84
N ASP A 471 2.78 16.54 -11.62
CA ASP A 471 1.43 16.08 -12.00
C ASP A 471 0.59 15.72 -10.77
N LEU A 472 1.13 14.93 -9.84
CA LEU A 472 0.45 14.59 -8.59
C LEU A 472 0.06 15.82 -7.76
N SER A 473 0.97 16.79 -7.61
CA SER A 473 0.70 18.02 -6.87
C SER A 473 -0.48 18.78 -7.48
N VAL A 474 -0.54 18.89 -8.81
CA VAL A 474 -1.64 19.56 -9.54
C VAL A 474 -2.95 18.80 -9.37
N ARG A 475 -2.95 17.48 -9.56
CA ARG A 475 -4.15 16.63 -9.40
C ARG A 475 -4.73 16.71 -7.99
N LEU A 476 -3.88 16.57 -6.97
CA LEU A 476 -4.30 16.64 -5.57
C LEU A 476 -4.83 18.03 -5.20
N ALA A 477 -4.20 19.10 -5.69
CA ALA A 477 -4.69 20.46 -5.47
C ALA A 477 -6.06 20.71 -6.15
N ALA A 478 -6.26 20.16 -7.36
CA ALA A 478 -7.55 20.25 -8.06
C ALA A 478 -8.65 19.46 -7.32
N LEU A 479 -8.33 18.25 -6.83
CA LEU A 479 -9.25 17.47 -6.01
C LEU A 479 -9.58 18.16 -4.69
N ALA A 480 -8.61 18.75 -4.00
CA ALA A 480 -8.82 19.52 -2.78
C ALA A 480 -9.83 20.66 -2.99
N LEU A 481 -9.70 21.42 -4.09
CA LEU A 481 -10.64 22.47 -4.46
C LEU A 481 -12.04 21.91 -4.75
N ARG A 482 -12.15 20.83 -5.54
CA ARG A 482 -13.43 20.19 -5.86
C ARG A 482 -14.12 19.69 -4.59
N ILE A 483 -13.40 18.98 -3.72
CA ILE A 483 -13.92 18.42 -2.48
C ILE A 483 -14.45 19.52 -1.57
N ARG A 484 -13.70 20.60 -1.38
CA ARG A 484 -14.10 21.74 -0.52
C ARG A 484 -15.44 22.36 -0.95
N MET A 485 -15.76 22.35 -2.25
CA MET A 485 -16.99 22.94 -2.79
C MET A 485 -18.22 22.04 -2.67
N ILE A 486 -18.04 20.75 -2.33
CA ILE A 486 -19.15 19.78 -2.27
C ILE A 486 -20.05 20.05 -1.06
N ARG A 487 -21.37 19.93 -1.29
CA ARG A 487 -22.42 20.08 -0.27
C ARG A 487 -23.13 18.79 0.11
N THR A 488 -22.76 17.65 -0.49
CA THR A 488 -23.38 16.35 -0.21
C THR A 488 -22.34 15.32 0.20
N GLU A 489 -22.63 14.57 1.26
CA GLU A 489 -21.73 13.53 1.78
C GLU A 489 -21.43 12.45 0.73
N ALA A 490 -22.45 11.99 0.00
CA ALA A 490 -22.30 10.93 -0.99
C ALA A 490 -21.29 11.29 -2.09
N TYR A 491 -21.32 12.54 -2.58
CA TYR A 491 -20.39 12.99 -3.59
C TYR A 491 -19.01 13.29 -3.00
N ALA A 492 -18.93 13.73 -1.74
CA ALA A 492 -17.67 13.89 -1.02
C ALA A 492 -16.94 12.55 -0.86
N ARG A 493 -17.64 11.49 -0.44
CA ARG A 493 -17.13 10.11 -0.38
C ARG A 493 -16.55 9.67 -1.72
N LYS A 494 -17.25 9.95 -2.82
CA LYS A 494 -16.79 9.62 -4.18
C LYS A 494 -15.47 10.33 -4.56
N LEU A 495 -15.38 11.65 -4.34
CA LEU A 495 -14.15 12.38 -4.68
C LEU A 495 -12.99 12.06 -3.75
N ILE A 496 -13.26 11.77 -2.47
CA ILE A 496 -12.22 11.34 -1.53
C ILE A 496 -11.71 9.96 -1.93
N PHE A 497 -12.59 9.03 -2.33
CA PHE A 497 -12.19 7.76 -2.91
C PHE A 497 -11.32 7.95 -4.16
N GLU A 498 -11.68 8.88 -5.07
CA GLU A 498 -10.86 9.24 -6.24
C GLU A 498 -9.47 9.77 -5.82
N ALA A 499 -9.39 10.58 -4.77
CA ALA A 499 -8.12 11.08 -4.24
C ALA A 499 -7.25 9.97 -3.63
N GLU A 500 -7.86 9.08 -2.84
CA GLU A 500 -7.18 7.91 -2.28
C GLU A 500 -6.67 6.95 -3.36
N MET A 501 -7.42 6.82 -4.46
CA MET A 501 -7.00 6.06 -5.63
C MET A 501 -5.72 6.64 -6.26
N VAL A 502 -5.67 7.95 -6.49
CA VAL A 502 -4.47 8.63 -7.02
C VAL A 502 -3.26 8.43 -6.11
N LEU A 503 -3.45 8.52 -4.78
CA LEU A 503 -2.37 8.29 -3.82
C LEU A 503 -1.94 6.81 -3.79
N THR A 504 -2.87 5.88 -3.94
CA THR A 504 -2.56 4.44 -3.99
C THR A 504 -1.80 4.08 -5.27
N GLU A 505 -2.20 4.64 -6.42
CA GLU A 505 -1.48 4.47 -7.69
C GLU A 505 -0.03 4.91 -7.60
N GLU A 506 0.25 6.02 -6.92
CA GLU A 506 1.60 6.49 -6.63
C GLU A 506 2.43 5.41 -5.92
N GLN A 507 1.86 4.80 -4.87
CA GLN A 507 2.54 3.74 -4.12
C GLN A 507 2.77 2.47 -4.95
N LEU A 508 1.80 2.11 -5.80
CA LEU A 508 1.92 0.95 -6.69
C LEU A 508 3.03 1.15 -7.73
N GLU A 509 3.13 2.36 -8.28
CA GLU A 509 4.14 2.69 -9.27
C GLU A 509 5.56 2.62 -8.68
N TRP A 510 5.77 3.00 -7.42
CA TRP A 510 7.06 2.86 -6.74
C TRP A 510 7.51 1.41 -6.69
N ARG A 511 6.60 0.49 -6.38
CA ARG A 511 6.90 -0.94 -6.26
C ARG A 511 7.19 -1.58 -7.62
N LEU A 512 6.40 -1.27 -8.65
CA LEU A 512 6.60 -1.79 -10.01
C LEU A 512 7.95 -1.35 -10.59
N ARG A 513 8.30 -0.06 -10.42
CA ARG A 513 9.58 0.50 -10.88
C ARG A 513 10.80 -0.15 -10.21
N GLU A 514 10.64 -0.63 -8.98
CA GLU A 514 11.73 -1.32 -8.27
C GLU A 514 11.82 -2.81 -8.61
N SER A 515 10.71 -3.47 -8.96
CA SER A 515 10.76 -4.83 -9.52
C SER A 515 11.41 -4.87 -10.91
N GLU A 516 11.26 -3.83 -11.73
CA GLU A 516 11.97 -3.73 -13.02
C GLU A 516 13.48 -3.49 -12.86
N GLY A 517 13.91 -2.88 -11.74
CA GLY A 517 15.32 -2.74 -11.39
C GLY A 517 15.96 -4.01 -10.78
N MET A 518 15.21 -5.11 -10.65
CA MET A 518 15.70 -6.42 -10.24
C MET A 518 16.11 -7.35 -11.39
N VAL A 519 15.94 -6.92 -12.66
CA VAL A 519 16.41 -7.65 -13.85
C VAL A 519 17.82 -7.23 -14.22
#